data_AF-A0AA88DV96-F1
#
_entry.id   AF-A0AA88DV96-F1
#
_cell.length_a   1.000
_cell.length_b   1.000
_cell.length_c   1.000
_cell.angle_alpha   90.00
_cell.angle_beta   90.00
_cell.angle_gamma   90.00
#
_symmetry.space_group_name_H-M   'P 1'
#
loop_
_entity.id
_entity.type
_entity.pdbx_description
1 polymer ?
#
loop_
_entity_poly.entity_id
_entity_poly.type
_entity_poly.pdbx_seq_one_letter_code
_entity_poly.pdbx_strand_id
1 'polypeptide(L)'
;MVFENRPVQLRVDFKGRENGEGLSVILDSRRNVADIMPQDRGDGWKEVEMGEFVNEDGMDGSVLCSLKEVGNYRTKSGLIVEGIELRPRLGS
;
A
#
# COMPACT_ATOMS: atom_id res chain seq x y z
N MET A 1 -7.79 -4.24 18.20
CA MET A 1 -6.74 -3.24 18.46
C MET A 1 -6.60 -2.38 17.21
N VAL A 2 -6.28 -1.09 17.35
CA VAL A 2 -6.08 -0.19 16.20
C VAL A 2 -4.61 -0.21 15.72
N PHE A 3 -4.25 0.64 14.76
CA PHE A 3 -2.91 0.63 14.16
C PHE A 3 -1.83 1.18 15.11
N GLU A 4 -2.13 2.18 15.94
CA GLU A 4 -1.32 2.69 17.06
C GLU A 4 0.09 3.16 16.67
N ASN A 5 0.22 3.86 15.55
CA ASN A 5 1.50 4.24 14.94
C ASN A 5 2.41 3.04 14.61
N ARG A 6 1.84 1.86 14.36
CA ARG A 6 2.62 0.70 13.91
C ARG A 6 2.66 0.60 12.41
N PRO A 7 3.81 0.17 11.85
CA PRO A 7 3.93 0.00 10.42
C PRO A 7 3.05 -1.16 9.93
N VAL A 8 2.55 -0.97 8.72
CA VAL A 8 2.01 -2.01 7.85
C VAL A 8 2.88 -2.10 6.61
N GLN A 9 2.89 -3.25 5.96
CA GLN A 9 3.58 -3.44 4.69
C GLN A 9 2.58 -3.37 3.55
N LEU A 10 2.83 -2.46 2.60
CA LEU A 10 2.19 -2.43 1.30
C LEU A 10 3.11 -3.10 0.30
N ARG A 11 2.56 -3.84 -0.65
CA ARG A 11 3.37 -4.53 -1.65
C ARG A 11 2.61 -4.68 -2.96
N VAL A 12 3.36 -4.56 -4.05
CA VAL A 12 2.90 -4.85 -5.41
C VAL A 12 3.75 -6.01 -5.92
N ASP A 13 3.09 -7.13 -6.24
CA ASP A 13 3.72 -8.33 -6.79
C ASP A 13 3.10 -8.70 -8.14
N PHE A 14 3.82 -9.50 -8.91
CA PHE A 14 3.29 -10.11 -10.13
C PHE A 14 3.10 -11.60 -9.93
N LYS A 15 2.04 -12.15 -10.51
CA LYS A 15 1.80 -13.59 -10.47
C LYS A 15 2.98 -14.34 -11.11
N GLY A 16 3.70 -15.14 -10.31
CA GLY A 16 4.90 -15.86 -10.74
C GLY A 16 6.23 -15.13 -10.49
N ARG A 17 6.20 -13.87 -10.02
CA ARG A 17 7.35 -13.09 -9.53
C ARG A 17 6.98 -12.40 -8.22
N GLU A 18 6.94 -13.18 -7.14
CA GLU A 18 6.65 -12.70 -5.78
C GLU A 18 7.90 -12.14 -5.10
N ASN A 19 8.55 -11.16 -5.75
CA ASN A 19 9.80 -10.55 -5.28
C ASN A 19 9.68 -9.02 -5.04
N GLY A 20 8.47 -8.43 -5.10
CA GLY A 20 8.29 -7.01 -4.86
C GLY A 20 8.84 -6.58 -3.50
N GLU A 21 9.62 -5.49 -3.46
CA GLU A 21 10.02 -4.90 -2.19
C GLU A 21 8.78 -4.29 -1.51
N GLY A 22 8.57 -4.63 -0.24
CA GLY A 22 7.42 -4.15 0.52
C GLY A 22 7.68 -2.78 1.14
N LEU A 23 6.75 -1.85 0.94
CA LEU A 23 6.76 -0.51 1.50
C LEU A 23 6.24 -0.50 2.93
N SER A 24 7.01 0.05 3.87
CA SER A 24 6.57 0.20 5.27
C SER A 24 5.88 1.55 5.47
N VAL A 25 4.62 1.53 5.90
CA VAL A 25 3.78 2.74 6.06
C VAL A 25 3.12 2.75 7.43
N ILE A 26 3.02 3.93 8.07
CA ILE A 26 2.25 4.11 9.30
C ILE A 26 0.91 4.80 8.96
N LEU A 27 -0.20 4.08 9.12
CA LEU A 27 -1.52 4.55 8.67
C LEU A 27 -2.12 5.65 9.53
N ASP A 28 -1.83 5.66 10.83
CA ASP A 28 -2.47 6.54 11.82
C ASP A 28 -1.46 7.44 12.57
N SER A 29 -0.35 7.78 11.89
CA SER A 29 0.71 8.57 12.51
C SER A 29 0.20 9.94 12.93
N ARG A 30 0.24 10.23 14.24
CA ARG A 30 -0.10 11.57 14.77
C ARG A 30 1.03 12.58 14.64
N ARG A 31 2.22 12.12 14.27
CA ARG A 31 3.44 12.93 14.12
C ARG A 31 4.06 12.66 12.76
N ASN A 32 4.71 13.65 12.17
CA ASN A 32 5.34 13.51 10.85
C ASN A 32 6.72 12.82 10.98
N VAL A 33 6.75 11.52 11.31
CA VAL A 33 7.96 10.76 11.68
C VAL A 33 8.21 9.51 10.83
N ALA A 34 7.39 9.24 9.81
CA ALA A 34 7.60 8.13 8.87
C ALA A 34 7.98 8.70 7.50
N ASP A 35 8.85 7.99 6.78
CA ASP A 35 9.32 8.41 5.46
C ASP A 35 8.18 8.45 4.43
N ILE A 36 7.13 7.64 4.63
CA ILE A 36 5.97 7.57 3.74
C ILE A 36 4.69 7.67 4.57
N MET A 37 3.88 8.68 4.23
CA MET A 37 2.67 9.04 4.95
C MET A 37 1.46 9.03 4.02
N PRO A 38 0.31 8.50 4.49
CA PRO A 38 -0.94 8.70 3.79
C PRO A 38 -1.25 10.19 3.63
N GLN A 39 -1.43 10.61 2.38
CA GLN A 39 -1.77 11.98 2.01
C GLN A 39 -3.27 12.20 2.11
N ASP A 40 -3.67 13.41 2.51
CA ASP A 40 -5.09 13.75 2.56
C ASP A 40 -5.63 14.00 1.16
N ARG A 41 -6.76 13.38 0.82
CA ARG A 41 -7.44 13.59 -0.47
C ARG A 41 -8.39 14.79 -0.44
N GLY A 42 -8.71 15.32 0.73
CA GLY A 42 -9.60 16.46 0.93
C GLY A 42 -11.09 16.12 1.07
N ASP A 43 -11.46 14.84 0.97
CA ASP A 43 -12.84 14.34 1.08
C ASP A 43 -13.06 13.43 2.29
N GLY A 44 -12.12 13.47 3.24
CA GLY A 44 -12.12 12.62 4.44
C GLY A 44 -11.39 11.29 4.26
N TRP A 45 -10.91 10.96 3.05
CA TRP A 45 -10.04 9.82 2.80
C TRP A 45 -8.56 10.21 2.77
N LYS A 46 -7.73 9.19 2.99
CA LYS A 46 -6.28 9.30 2.79
C LYS A 46 -5.82 8.29 1.73
N GLU A 47 -4.85 8.69 0.93
CA GLU A 47 -4.24 7.85 -0.11
C GLU A 47 -2.75 7.65 0.14
N VAL A 48 -2.21 6.51 -0.29
CA VAL A 48 -0.77 6.21 -0.23
C VAL A 48 -0.36 5.46 -1.49
N GLU A 49 0.73 5.89 -2.11
CA GLU A 49 1.29 5.20 -3.26
C GLU A 49 1.92 3.88 -2.81
N MET A 50 1.43 2.75 -3.34
CA MET A 50 1.94 1.42 -2.99
C MET A 50 3.21 1.06 -3.76
N GLY A 51 3.41 1.65 -4.94
CA GLY A 51 4.56 1.41 -5.81
C GLY A 51 4.22 1.60 -7.28
N GLU A 52 5.21 1.30 -8.11
CA GLU A 52 5.13 1.36 -9.56
C GLU A 52 5.42 -0.01 -10.16
N PHE A 53 4.82 -0.29 -11.31
CA PHE A 53 5.01 -1.55 -11.99
C PHE A 53 4.84 -1.37 -13.50
N VAL A 54 5.49 -2.24 -14.28
CA VAL A 54 5.38 -2.24 -15.75
C VAL A 54 4.56 -3.45 -16.18
N ASN A 55 3.63 -3.24 -17.09
CA ASN A 55 2.89 -4.36 -17.71
C ASN A 55 3.72 -4.96 -18.85
N GLU A 56 4.65 -5.86 -18.53
CA GLU A 56 5.47 -6.58 -19.53
C GLU A 56 4.69 -7.73 -20.21
N ASP A 57 3.75 -8.35 -19.49
CA ASP A 57 3.05 -9.58 -19.91
C ASP A 57 1.76 -9.32 -20.71
N GLY A 58 1.53 -8.08 -21.14
CA GLY A 58 0.38 -7.71 -21.95
C GLY A 58 -0.96 -7.90 -21.23
N MET A 59 -1.95 -8.52 -21.90
CA MET A 59 -3.30 -8.68 -21.33
C MET A 59 -3.43 -9.83 -20.32
N ASP A 60 -2.46 -10.73 -20.26
CA ASP A 60 -2.52 -11.91 -19.39
C ASP A 60 -1.79 -11.71 -18.05
N GLY A 61 -1.15 -10.55 -17.87
CA GLY A 61 -0.48 -10.16 -16.64
C GLY A 61 -1.46 -10.03 -15.47
N SER A 62 -1.03 -10.46 -14.29
CA SER A 62 -1.78 -10.29 -13.04
C SER A 62 -0.90 -9.60 -12.01
N VAL A 63 -1.44 -8.53 -11.43
CA VAL A 63 -0.80 -7.78 -10.35
C VAL A 63 -1.54 -8.07 -9.04
N LEU A 64 -0.77 -8.39 -8.00
CA LEU A 64 -1.26 -8.59 -6.65
C LEU A 64 -0.83 -7.38 -5.81
N CYS A 65 -1.82 -6.58 -5.40
CA CYS A 65 -1.62 -5.55 -4.39
C CYS A 65 -1.98 -6.11 -3.02
N SER A 66 -1.07 -6.03 -2.06
CA SER A 66 -1.31 -6.52 -0.70
C SER A 66 -1.00 -5.48 0.37
N LEU A 67 -1.80 -5.50 1.43
CA LEU A 67 -1.59 -4.76 2.67
C LEU A 67 -1.54 -5.79 3.79
N LYS A 68 -0.43 -5.83 4.52
CA LYS A 68 -0.17 -6.84 5.55
C LYS A 68 0.32 -6.22 6.85
N GLU A 69 -0.21 -6.70 7.96
CA GLU A 69 0.36 -6.44 9.29
C GLU A 69 1.66 -7.24 9.42
N VAL A 70 2.78 -6.55 9.66
CA VAL A 70 4.13 -7.14 9.78
C VAL A 70 4.58 -7.29 11.23
N GLY A 71 3.64 -7.15 12.17
CA GLY A 71 3.90 -7.08 13.59
C GLY A 71 3.55 -8.38 14.32
N ASN A 72 3.29 -8.21 15.60
CA ASN A 72 3.30 -9.21 16.67
C ASN A 72 2.08 -10.16 16.68
N TYR A 73 1.67 -10.66 15.51
CA TYR A 73 0.59 -11.65 15.34
C TYR A 73 -0.76 -11.18 15.92
N ARG A 74 -0.97 -9.86 15.99
CA ARG A 74 -2.18 -9.27 16.55
C ARG A 74 -3.08 -8.76 15.43
N THR A 75 -4.32 -9.23 15.41
CA THR A 75 -5.33 -8.71 14.49
C THR A 75 -5.61 -7.24 14.79
N LYS A 76 -5.45 -6.41 13.76
CA LYS A 76 -5.83 -5.00 13.75
C LYS A 76 -7.22 -4.83 13.16
N SER A 77 -7.95 -3.81 13.59
CA SER A 77 -9.32 -3.53 13.18
C SER A 77 -9.54 -2.03 12.98
N GLY A 78 -10.58 -1.65 12.25
CA GLY A 78 -10.97 -0.25 12.04
C GLY A 78 -10.39 0.41 10.79
N LEU A 79 -9.71 -0.34 9.92
CA LEU A 79 -9.36 0.13 8.58
C LEU A 79 -10.56 -0.04 7.66
N ILE A 80 -10.90 1.03 6.94
CA ILE A 80 -11.82 0.99 5.82
C ILE A 80 -10.98 1.29 4.57
N VAL A 81 -11.14 0.47 3.53
CA VAL A 81 -10.45 0.65 2.25
C VAL A 81 -11.51 0.95 1.21
N GLU A 82 -11.43 2.11 0.58
CA GLU A 82 -12.35 2.48 -0.50
C GLU A 82 -12.05 1.67 -1.77
N GLY A 83 -10.78 1.53 -2.11
CA GLY A 83 -10.35 0.77 -3.28
C GLY A 83 -8.85 0.88 -3.55
N ILE A 84 -8.46 0.41 -4.73
CA ILE A 84 -7.12 0.53 -5.30
C ILE A 84 -7.26 1.26 -6.63
N GLU A 85 -6.43 2.26 -6.86
CA GLU A 85 -6.41 3.03 -8.11
C GLU A 85 -5.12 2.75 -8.89
N LEU A 86 -5.26 2.47 -10.19
CA LEU A 86 -4.13 2.30 -11.10
C LEU A 86 -4.04 3.54 -11.98
N ARG A 87 -2.93 4.27 -11.89
CA ARG A 87 -2.70 5.48 -12.68
C ARG A 87 -1.64 5.20 -13.75
N PRO A 88 -1.96 5.32 -15.05
CA PRO A 88 -0.96 5.24 -16.10
C PRO A 88 0.08 6.34 -15.91
N ARG A 89 1.37 5.97 -15.97
CA ARG A 89 2.45 6.95 -16.13
C ARG A 89 2.72 7.10 -17.61
N LEU A 90 2.76 8.33 -18.12
CA LEU A 90 3.16 8.60 -19.50
C LEU A 90 4.60 8.11 -19.64
N GLY A 91 4.82 7.16 -20.56
CA GLY A 91 6.14 6.57 -20.79
C GLY A 91 7.16 7.64 -21.16
N SER A 92 8.30 7.61 -20.47
CA SER A 92 9.54 8.24 -20.94
C SER A 92 10.13 7.48 -22.12
#